data_AF-A0A1I5GPE8-F1
#
_entry.id   AF-A0A1I5GPE8-F1
#
_cell.length_a   1.000
_cell.length_b   1.000
_cell.length_c   1.000
_cell.angle_alpha   90.00
_cell.angle_beta   90.00
_cell.angle_gamma   90.00
#
_symmetry.space_group_name_H-M   'P 1'
#
loop_
_entity.id
_entity.type
_entity.pdbx_description
1 polymer ?
#
loop_
_entity_poly.entity_id
_entity_poly.type
_entity_poly.pdbx_seq_one_letter_code
_entity_poly.pdbx_strand_id
1 'polypeptide(L)'
;MSNERNAGRKPKITDEQLNKIISRHESGESLSALADEFGISRQALHKRIKESQEKPVTINWIVDNQPVSTITVDVRRQALTLANYAIQFSKLPFGFNSNPTWQEFVRLLEEKYLTNVGVDEPGVFLFTDGEKTFNPSQISELQIESDDSIPEFAFTKKDILLTRTDTDGFQMKALTSDHRYFVKSQAIMAGFHMQDWDVEIIASDIANQLGIPCVQQKHCIFAYGGRKFDAVYSQNFELDGFTFLSFESLLETANLSTKEDYFYKLDAIEKLKWCASQLSKIGDIPYESAEKYMIDLAVIDCLVGNVDRHTRNFGLFFNSLTGEYTVPLVFDNGMGLFEHDYYRDNYRNYEEAMNNVYVAPYGEDPFDLLVELNKEFRLKELYSFLYTLNAPKN
;
A
#
# COMPACT_ATOMS: atom_id res chain seq x y z
N MET A 1 42.61 16.92 -65.51
CA MET A 1 41.97 15.62 -65.27
C MET A 1 42.02 15.33 -63.78
N SER A 2 40.84 15.28 -63.18
CA SER A 2 40.57 15.18 -61.76
C SER A 2 41.00 13.83 -61.17
N ASN A 3 41.69 13.87 -60.03
CA ASN A 3 41.51 12.84 -59.01
C ASN A 3 41.69 13.45 -57.62
N GLU A 4 40.87 14.45 -57.29
CA GLU A 4 40.75 14.97 -55.91
C GLU A 4 39.75 14.12 -55.13
N ARG A 5 40.11 12.86 -54.86
CA ARG A 5 39.51 12.14 -53.73
C ARG A 5 40.25 12.57 -52.47
N ASN A 6 39.86 13.72 -51.93
CA ASN A 6 40.08 14.05 -50.53
C ASN A 6 39.25 13.08 -49.66
N ALA A 7 39.70 11.83 -49.59
CA ALA A 7 39.23 10.84 -48.64
C ALA A 7 39.84 11.14 -47.26
N GLY A 8 39.56 12.34 -46.75
CA GLY A 8 39.76 12.68 -45.35
C GLY A 8 38.78 11.85 -44.52
N ARG A 9 39.30 11.13 -43.53
CA ARG A 9 38.51 10.34 -42.58
C ARG A 9 37.43 11.25 -41.99
N LYS A 10 36.15 11.03 -42.36
CA LYS A 10 35.03 11.82 -41.85
C LYS A 10 35.11 11.89 -40.32
N PRO A 11 34.87 13.07 -39.72
CA PRO A 11 35.02 13.26 -38.28
C PRO A 11 34.20 12.21 -37.53
N LYS A 12 34.86 11.53 -36.59
CA LYS A 12 34.23 10.52 -35.74
C LYS A 12 33.46 11.29 -34.68
N ILE A 13 32.13 11.31 -34.80
CA ILE A 13 31.26 11.93 -33.80
C ILE A 13 31.51 11.28 -32.44
N THR A 14 31.84 12.12 -31.46
CA THR A 14 32.00 11.74 -30.04
C THR A 14 30.64 11.41 -29.41
N ASP A 15 30.63 10.66 -28.31
CA ASP A 15 29.37 10.26 -27.66
C ASP A 15 28.58 11.48 -27.14
N GLU A 16 29.29 12.53 -26.70
CA GLU A 16 28.71 13.82 -26.31
C GLU A 16 28.02 14.54 -27.49
N GLN A 17 28.66 14.56 -28.66
CA GLN A 17 28.06 15.09 -29.88
C GLN A 17 26.86 14.25 -30.34
N LEU A 18 26.92 12.93 -30.17
CA LEU A 18 25.81 12.03 -30.51
C LEU A 18 24.58 12.27 -29.63
N ASN A 19 24.78 12.48 -28.33
CA ASN A 19 23.70 12.81 -27.38
C ASN A 19 23.02 14.14 -27.71
N LYS A 20 23.81 15.15 -28.10
CA LYS A 20 23.28 16.44 -28.56
C LYS A 20 22.43 16.30 -29.83
N ILE A 21 22.87 15.46 -30.77
CA ILE A 21 22.13 15.19 -32.01
C ILE A 21 20.82 14.43 -31.72
N ILE A 22 20.87 13.48 -30.81
CA ILE A 22 19.70 12.71 -30.35
C ILE A 22 18.63 13.65 -29.75
N SER A 23 19.03 14.52 -28.83
CA SER A 23 18.12 15.46 -28.16
C SER A 23 17.43 16.39 -29.17
N ARG A 24 18.18 16.93 -30.14
CA ARG A 24 17.63 17.82 -31.18
C ARG A 24 16.71 17.10 -32.16
N HIS A 25 17.00 15.84 -32.47
CA HIS A 25 16.12 15.02 -33.30
C HIS A 25 14.80 14.69 -32.58
N GLU A 26 14.85 14.40 -31.27
CA GLU A 26 13.66 14.15 -30.44
C GLU A 26 12.80 15.41 -30.26
N SER A 27 13.39 16.61 -30.29
CA SER A 27 12.64 17.88 -30.33
C SER A 27 12.06 18.22 -31.72
N GLY A 28 12.18 17.32 -32.70
CA GLY A 28 11.55 17.43 -34.02
C GLY A 28 12.43 17.98 -35.14
N GLU A 29 13.74 18.19 -34.92
CA GLU A 29 14.64 18.60 -36.00
C GLU A 29 14.90 17.46 -36.99
N SER A 30 14.99 17.81 -38.27
CA SER A 30 15.19 16.83 -39.34
C SER A 30 16.58 16.19 -39.26
N LEU A 31 16.61 14.86 -39.33
CA LEU A 31 17.85 14.07 -39.34
C LEU A 31 18.76 14.41 -40.53
N SER A 32 18.24 15.03 -41.59
CA SER A 32 19.06 15.58 -42.69
C SER A 32 19.80 16.85 -42.27
N ALA A 33 19.13 17.78 -41.57
CA ALA A 33 19.74 19.03 -41.12
C ALA A 33 20.84 18.76 -40.09
N LEU A 34 20.58 17.82 -39.17
CA LEU A 34 21.55 17.38 -38.17
C LEU A 34 22.74 16.62 -38.80
N ALA A 35 22.54 15.90 -39.89
CA ALA A 35 23.63 15.23 -40.59
C ALA A 35 24.56 16.23 -41.29
N ASP A 36 23.97 17.25 -41.92
CA ASP A 36 24.70 18.30 -42.65
C ASP A 36 25.51 19.19 -41.68
N GLU A 37 24.93 19.57 -40.54
CA GLU A 37 25.59 20.37 -39.51
C GLU A 37 26.84 19.69 -38.93
N PHE A 38 26.77 18.38 -38.70
CA PHE A 38 27.87 17.60 -38.13
C PHE A 38 28.78 16.96 -39.18
N GLY A 39 28.58 17.26 -40.47
CA GLY A 39 29.45 16.82 -41.56
C GLY A 39 29.46 15.31 -41.80
N ILE A 40 28.38 14.60 -41.47
CA ILE A 40 28.26 13.14 -41.64
C ILE A 40 27.10 12.77 -42.56
N SER A 41 27.12 11.57 -43.15
CA SER A 41 25.99 11.16 -43.99
C SER A 41 24.77 10.82 -43.12
N ARG A 42 23.57 11.17 -43.60
CA ARG A 42 22.29 10.79 -42.97
C ARG A 42 22.22 9.29 -42.61
N GLN A 43 22.70 8.42 -43.50
CA GLN A 43 22.75 6.98 -43.26
C GLN A 43 23.71 6.60 -42.13
N ALA A 44 24.88 7.24 -42.04
CA ALA A 44 25.83 7.02 -40.96
C ALA A 44 25.28 7.54 -39.62
N LEU A 45 24.62 8.70 -39.63
CA LEU A 45 23.97 9.24 -38.43
C LEU A 45 22.85 8.33 -37.95
N HIS A 46 21.96 7.91 -38.85
CA HIS A 46 20.87 6.98 -38.53
C HIS A 46 21.38 5.64 -38.00
N LYS A 47 22.43 5.08 -38.61
CA LYS A 47 23.06 3.85 -38.13
C LYS A 47 23.67 4.04 -36.74
N ARG A 48 24.35 5.17 -36.48
CA ARG A 48 24.98 5.47 -35.20
C ARG A 48 23.95 5.73 -34.09
N ILE A 49 22.85 6.41 -34.40
CA ILE A 49 21.70 6.58 -33.50
C ILE A 49 21.06 5.22 -33.18
N LYS A 50 20.96 4.32 -34.16
CA LYS A 50 20.42 2.97 -33.96
C LYS A 50 21.38 2.07 -33.16
N GLU A 51 22.69 2.20 -33.37
CA GLU A 51 23.72 1.48 -32.63
C GLU A 51 23.92 2.02 -31.21
N SER A 52 23.59 3.30 -30.97
CA SER A 52 23.59 3.94 -29.65
C SER A 52 22.23 3.84 -28.93
N GLN A 53 21.26 3.14 -29.50
CA GLN A 53 20.09 2.71 -28.72
C GLN A 53 20.61 1.67 -27.73
N GLU A 54 20.81 2.10 -26.48
CA GLU A 54 21.13 1.18 -25.39
C GLU A 54 20.11 0.06 -25.39
N LYS A 55 20.62 -1.18 -25.37
CA LYS A 55 19.75 -2.34 -25.29
C LYS A 55 19.02 -2.29 -23.96
N PRO A 56 17.73 -2.66 -23.91
CA PRO A 56 17.01 -2.78 -22.65
C PRO A 56 17.81 -3.62 -21.67
N VAL A 57 17.97 -3.12 -20.45
CA VAL A 57 18.68 -3.81 -19.37
C VAL A 57 17.71 -4.80 -18.73
N THR A 58 18.15 -6.03 -18.54
CA THR A 58 17.36 -7.05 -17.84
C THR A 58 17.85 -7.18 -16.41
N ILE A 59 16.96 -6.94 -15.46
CA ILE A 59 17.19 -7.08 -14.02
C ILE A 59 16.42 -8.31 -13.56
N ASN A 60 17.11 -9.31 -13.00
CA ASN A 60 16.48 -10.45 -12.38
C ASN A 60 16.26 -10.14 -10.90
N TRP A 61 15.00 -10.15 -10.46
CA TRP A 61 14.62 -10.02 -9.07
C TRP A 61 14.61 -11.39 -8.42
N ILE A 62 15.50 -11.58 -7.44
CA ILE A 62 15.74 -12.86 -6.79
C ILE A 62 15.38 -12.72 -5.32
N VAL A 63 14.58 -13.66 -4.82
CA VAL A 63 14.22 -13.80 -3.40
C VAL A 63 14.42 -15.27 -3.03
N ASP A 64 15.04 -15.56 -1.89
CA ASP A 64 15.37 -16.93 -1.45
C ASP A 64 16.17 -17.75 -2.49
N ASN A 65 17.13 -17.12 -3.18
CA ASN A 65 17.87 -17.72 -4.30
C ASN A 65 16.99 -18.21 -5.48
N GLN A 66 15.73 -17.81 -5.54
CA GLN A 66 14.81 -18.11 -6.65
C GLN A 66 14.53 -16.84 -7.45
N PRO A 67 14.62 -16.86 -8.79
CA PRO A 67 14.19 -15.75 -9.61
C PRO A 67 12.67 -15.63 -9.55
N VAL A 68 12.18 -14.59 -8.89
CA VAL A 68 10.75 -14.38 -8.68
C VAL A 68 10.15 -13.36 -9.66
N SER A 69 10.97 -12.48 -10.24
CA SER A 69 10.58 -11.60 -11.36
C SER A 69 11.74 -11.24 -12.28
N THR A 70 11.42 -10.82 -13.50
CA THR A 70 12.36 -10.17 -14.43
C THR A 70 11.81 -8.80 -14.81
N ILE A 71 12.64 -7.76 -14.68
CA ILE A 71 12.33 -6.40 -15.12
C ILE A 71 13.21 -6.08 -16.33
N THR A 72 12.59 -5.81 -17.48
CA THR A 72 13.30 -5.30 -18.66
C THR A 72 13.11 -3.79 -18.73
N VAL A 73 14.20 -3.04 -18.71
CA VAL A 73 14.22 -1.59 -18.54
C VAL A 73 14.80 -0.93 -19.79
N ASP A 74 14.00 -0.12 -20.47
CA ASP A 74 14.45 0.79 -21.52
C ASP A 74 14.62 2.19 -20.92
N VAL A 75 15.85 2.48 -20.48
CA VAL A 75 16.18 3.72 -19.74
C VAL A 75 15.91 4.97 -20.58
N ARG A 76 16.12 4.89 -21.89
CA ARG A 76 15.92 6.03 -22.80
C ARG A 76 14.44 6.32 -23.04
N ARG A 77 13.63 5.27 -23.23
CA ARG A 77 12.18 5.42 -23.42
C ARG A 77 11.42 5.59 -22.12
N GLN A 78 12.10 5.50 -20.98
CA GLN A 78 11.47 5.50 -19.68
C GLN A 78 10.34 4.45 -19.63
N ALA A 79 10.66 3.25 -20.10
CA ALA A 79 9.69 2.18 -20.26
C ALA A 79 10.22 0.91 -19.61
N LEU A 80 9.32 0.09 -19.11
CA LEU A 80 9.68 -1.19 -18.55
C LEU A 80 8.66 -2.27 -18.90
N THR A 81 9.13 -3.51 -18.88
CA THR A 81 8.31 -4.71 -18.98
C THR A 81 8.63 -5.59 -17.79
N LEU A 82 7.59 -6.00 -17.05
CA LEU A 82 7.71 -6.87 -15.89
C LEU A 82 7.20 -8.27 -16.23
N ALA A 83 7.95 -9.29 -15.84
CA ALA A 83 7.51 -10.68 -15.85
C ALA A 83 7.66 -11.26 -14.44
N ASN A 84 6.53 -11.58 -13.79
CA ASN A 84 6.52 -12.18 -12.45
C ASN A 84 6.39 -13.71 -12.56
N TYR A 85 7.18 -14.42 -11.77
CA TYR A 85 7.22 -15.90 -11.71
C TYR A 85 6.78 -16.44 -10.36
N ALA A 86 6.90 -15.66 -9.27
CA ALA A 86 6.38 -16.05 -7.96
C ALA A 86 4.94 -15.61 -7.75
N ILE A 87 4.21 -16.41 -6.98
CA ILE A 87 2.79 -16.18 -6.61
C ILE A 87 2.68 -15.34 -5.33
N GLN A 88 3.74 -15.27 -4.51
CA GLN A 88 3.78 -14.50 -3.28
C GLN A 88 4.16 -13.04 -3.54
N PHE A 89 3.17 -12.13 -3.44
CA PHE A 89 3.33 -10.71 -3.80
C PHE A 89 4.32 -9.94 -2.95
N SER A 90 4.50 -10.31 -1.67
CA SER A 90 5.50 -9.73 -0.77
C SER A 90 6.93 -9.87 -1.31
N LYS A 91 7.15 -10.84 -2.21
CA LYS A 91 8.45 -11.11 -2.83
C LYS A 91 8.65 -10.41 -4.18
N LEU A 92 7.59 -9.80 -4.75
CA LEU A 92 7.65 -9.17 -6.06
C LEU A 92 8.14 -7.71 -5.96
N PRO A 93 8.93 -7.22 -6.94
CA PRO A 93 9.54 -5.88 -6.89
C PRO A 93 8.52 -4.74 -6.86
N PHE A 94 7.32 -4.96 -7.41
CA PHE A 94 6.26 -3.95 -7.47
C PHE A 94 4.95 -4.43 -6.84
N GLY A 95 5.00 -5.48 -6.02
CA GLY A 95 3.81 -6.12 -5.48
C GLY A 95 2.80 -6.47 -6.57
N PHE A 96 1.60 -5.87 -6.48
CA PHE A 96 0.47 -6.10 -7.38
C PHE A 96 0.60 -5.40 -8.74
N ASN A 97 1.54 -4.46 -8.90
CA ASN A 97 1.66 -3.72 -10.15
C ASN A 97 2.40 -4.54 -11.21
N SER A 98 1.62 -5.19 -12.08
CA SER A 98 2.12 -5.99 -13.21
C SER A 98 2.55 -5.15 -14.42
N ASN A 99 2.26 -3.85 -14.43
CA ASN A 99 2.66 -2.91 -15.47
C ASN A 99 3.16 -1.60 -14.85
N PRO A 100 4.30 -1.62 -14.15
CA PRO A 100 4.76 -0.47 -13.39
C PRO A 100 5.16 0.69 -14.31
N THR A 101 4.89 1.90 -13.85
CA THR A 101 5.32 3.13 -14.50
C THR A 101 6.80 3.38 -14.26
N TRP A 102 7.41 4.20 -15.11
CA TRP A 102 8.78 4.63 -14.92
C TRP A 102 9.02 5.26 -13.55
N GLN A 103 8.08 6.08 -13.09
CA GLN A 103 8.13 6.73 -11.77
C GLN A 103 8.16 5.71 -10.63
N GLU A 104 7.37 4.63 -10.73
CA GLU A 104 7.37 3.56 -9.73
C GLU A 104 8.68 2.76 -9.75
N PHE A 105 9.28 2.54 -10.92
CA PHE A 105 10.61 1.94 -11.04
C PHE A 105 11.70 2.82 -10.43
N VAL A 106 11.66 4.14 -10.66
CA VAL A 106 12.59 5.08 -10.02
C VAL A 106 12.41 5.05 -8.50
N ARG A 107 11.17 5.06 -8.00
CA ARG A 107 10.87 4.96 -6.57
C ARG A 107 11.40 3.66 -5.96
N LEU A 108 11.22 2.54 -6.65
CA LEU A 108 11.75 1.24 -6.22
C LEU A 108 13.28 1.25 -6.12
N LEU A 109 13.97 1.82 -7.11
CA LEU A 109 15.43 1.96 -7.10
C LEU A 109 15.91 2.90 -6.00
N GLU A 110 15.21 4.01 -5.79
CA GLU A 110 15.51 4.98 -4.74
C GLU A 110 15.34 4.33 -3.36
N GLU A 111 14.23 3.63 -3.12
CA GLU A 111 13.99 2.86 -1.90
C GLU A 111 15.11 1.84 -1.67
N LYS A 112 15.46 1.04 -2.68
CA LYS A 112 16.54 0.05 -2.55
C LYS A 112 17.93 0.65 -2.39
N TYR A 113 18.20 1.78 -3.02
CA TYR A 113 19.46 2.49 -2.85
C TYR A 113 19.57 3.03 -1.42
N LEU A 114 18.53 3.73 -0.93
CA LEU A 114 18.47 4.29 0.43
C LEU A 114 18.64 3.22 1.50
N THR A 115 17.96 2.07 1.35
CA THR A 115 18.15 0.91 2.24
C THR A 115 19.61 0.42 2.22
N ASN A 116 20.24 0.29 1.05
CA ASN A 116 21.61 -0.21 0.95
C ASN A 116 22.67 0.76 1.51
N VAL A 117 22.42 2.07 1.48
CA VAL A 117 23.33 3.06 2.07
C VAL A 117 23.03 3.34 3.55
N GLY A 118 22.10 2.59 4.16
CA GLY A 118 21.76 2.71 5.58
C GLY A 118 21.06 4.02 5.92
N VAL A 119 20.26 4.56 5.00
CA VAL A 119 19.48 5.79 5.19
C VAL A 119 18.00 5.43 5.35
N ASP A 120 17.50 5.58 6.57
CA ASP A 120 16.16 5.14 6.98
C ASP A 120 15.03 6.20 6.81
N GLU A 121 15.33 7.41 6.31
CA GLU A 121 14.37 8.53 6.18
C GLU A 121 14.23 9.09 4.73
N PRO A 122 13.04 9.61 4.31
CA PRO A 122 12.88 10.36 3.07
C PRO A 122 13.06 11.87 3.29
N GLY A 123 14.00 12.46 2.54
CA GLY A 123 14.28 13.91 2.47
C GLY A 123 15.41 14.32 3.42
N VAL A 124 16.57 14.82 2.98
CA VAL A 124 16.84 15.78 1.91
C VAL A 124 18.30 15.62 1.43
N PHE A 125 18.51 15.89 0.13
CA PHE A 125 19.75 16.22 -0.60
C PHE A 125 20.45 15.12 -1.41
N LEU A 126 20.20 15.16 -2.72
CA LEU A 126 21.26 15.41 -3.70
C LEU A 126 20.94 16.72 -4.45
N PHE A 127 21.27 17.85 -3.83
CA PHE A 127 21.66 19.05 -4.59
C PHE A 127 23.18 19.08 -4.64
N THR A 128 23.75 18.35 -5.59
CA THR A 128 25.14 18.42 -6.09
C THR A 128 25.07 17.67 -7.43
N ASP A 129 25.08 18.22 -8.63
CA ASP A 129 25.61 19.47 -9.16
C ASP A 129 24.81 19.77 -10.43
N GLY A 130 24.19 20.95 -10.57
CA GLY A 130 23.85 21.64 -11.84
C GLY A 130 23.16 20.94 -13.04
N GLU A 131 23.11 19.61 -13.13
CA GLU A 131 22.66 18.84 -14.28
C GLU A 131 21.67 17.77 -13.79
N LYS A 132 20.43 17.91 -14.24
CA LYS A 132 19.32 17.04 -13.89
C LYS A 132 19.42 15.73 -14.67
N THR A 133 19.82 14.62 -14.02
CA THR A 133 19.29 13.26 -14.22
C THR A 133 20.02 12.21 -13.36
N PHE A 134 19.25 11.39 -12.64
CA PHE A 134 19.73 10.11 -12.10
C PHE A 134 20.10 9.18 -13.26
N ASN A 135 21.31 8.63 -13.25
CA ASN A 135 21.80 7.75 -14.32
C ASN A 135 22.03 6.33 -13.77
N PRO A 136 21.11 5.38 -14.04
CA PRO A 136 21.20 3.99 -13.57
C PRO A 136 22.47 3.25 -14.01
N SER A 137 23.16 3.74 -15.05
CA SER A 137 24.40 3.14 -15.57
C SER A 137 25.62 3.28 -14.66
N GLN A 138 25.54 4.09 -13.59
CA GLN A 138 26.64 4.30 -12.64
C GLN A 138 26.65 3.31 -11.47
N ILE A 139 25.63 2.46 -11.34
CA ILE A 139 25.56 1.47 -10.26
C ILE A 139 26.21 0.16 -10.75
N SER A 140 27.51 0.03 -10.52
CA SER A 140 28.23 -1.23 -10.73
C SER A 140 27.81 -2.24 -9.67
N GLU A 141 27.08 -3.27 -10.11
CA GLU A 141 26.83 -4.55 -9.42
C GLU A 141 26.30 -4.43 -7.99
N LEU A 142 25.01 -4.10 -7.85
CA LEU A 142 24.26 -4.33 -6.62
C LEU A 142 24.04 -5.84 -6.43
N GLN A 143 24.85 -6.46 -5.57
CA GLN A 143 24.42 -7.66 -4.84
C GLN A 143 23.50 -7.20 -3.72
N ILE A 144 22.21 -7.47 -3.87
CA ILE A 144 21.18 -7.14 -2.88
C ILE A 144 21.09 -8.33 -1.93
N GLU A 145 21.67 -8.19 -0.74
CA GLU A 145 21.27 -9.01 0.41
C GLU A 145 20.06 -8.33 1.05
N SER A 146 18.93 -9.03 1.12
CA SER A 146 17.80 -8.59 1.93
C SER A 146 18.17 -8.81 3.39
N ASP A 147 18.30 -7.73 4.15
CA ASP A 147 18.28 -7.85 5.60
C ASP A 147 16.83 -8.15 6.00
N ASP A 148 16.55 -9.42 6.31
CA ASP A 148 15.27 -9.92 6.83
C ASP A 148 15.03 -9.44 8.29
N SER A 149 15.68 -8.35 8.71
CA SER A 149 15.56 -7.85 10.06
C SER A 149 14.21 -7.16 10.25
N ILE A 150 13.42 -7.66 11.20
CA ILE A 150 12.16 -7.05 11.61
C ILE A 150 12.48 -5.65 12.17
N PRO A 151 11.90 -4.57 11.63
CA PRO A 151 12.17 -3.21 12.10
C PRO A 151 11.87 -3.06 13.59
N GLU A 152 12.74 -2.39 14.34
CA GLU A 152 12.54 -2.12 15.76
C GLU A 152 12.34 -0.62 16.01
N PHE A 153 11.22 -0.27 16.63
CA PHE A 153 10.90 1.10 17.03
C PHE A 153 11.00 1.23 18.54
N ALA A 154 11.91 2.10 18.99
CA ALA A 154 12.12 2.36 20.42
C ALA A 154 11.37 3.63 20.85
N PHE A 155 10.51 3.48 21.86
CA PHE A 155 9.67 4.56 22.37
C PHE A 155 10.00 4.88 23.83
N THR A 156 9.82 6.16 24.16
CA THR A 156 9.83 6.68 25.53
C THR A 156 8.40 6.97 25.98
N LYS A 157 8.22 7.27 27.28
CA LYS A 157 6.89 7.56 27.84
C LYS A 157 6.19 8.75 27.17
N LYS A 158 6.94 9.66 26.56
CA LYS A 158 6.39 10.85 25.88
C LYS A 158 5.83 10.53 24.50
N ASP A 159 6.29 9.43 23.89
CA ASP A 159 5.92 9.05 22.52
C ASP A 159 4.66 8.18 22.51
N ILE A 160 4.28 7.63 23.68
CA ILE A 160 3.06 6.84 23.85
C ILE A 160 1.84 7.75 23.75
N LEU A 161 0.96 7.42 22.81
CA LEU A 161 -0.35 8.03 22.68
C LEU A 161 -1.24 7.54 23.83
N LEU A 162 -1.33 8.37 24.87
CA LEU A 162 -2.25 8.15 25.97
C LEU A 162 -3.64 8.70 25.58
N THR A 163 -4.43 7.91 24.86
CA THR A 163 -5.86 8.26 24.65
C THR A 163 -6.62 8.16 25.98
N ARG A 164 -7.34 9.23 26.31
CA ARG A 164 -8.09 9.44 27.56
C ARG A 164 -9.46 8.74 27.62
N THR A 165 -9.73 7.78 26.75
CA THR A 165 -11.07 7.17 26.61
C THR A 165 -10.93 5.70 26.22
N ASP A 166 -11.19 4.83 27.21
CA ASP A 166 -11.61 3.42 27.23
C ASP A 166 -11.09 2.53 26.09
N THR A 167 -10.13 1.62 26.28
CA THR A 167 -10.15 0.50 27.22
C THR A 167 -8.75 0.20 27.80
N ASP A 168 -8.58 0.42 29.12
CA ASP A 168 -7.62 -0.27 30.01
C ASP A 168 -6.16 -0.54 29.56
N GLY A 169 -5.55 0.30 28.72
CA GLY A 169 -4.08 0.30 28.54
C GLY A 169 -3.45 -1.03 28.12
N PHE A 170 -4.25 -1.94 27.54
CA PHE A 170 -3.82 -3.28 27.16
C PHE A 170 -2.90 -3.28 25.93
N GLN A 171 -2.94 -2.21 25.15
CA GLN A 171 -2.22 -2.09 23.90
C GLN A 171 -1.61 -0.70 23.73
N MET A 172 -0.30 -0.65 23.59
CA MET A 172 0.42 0.61 23.43
C MET A 172 0.36 1.06 21.99
N LYS A 173 0.07 2.35 21.80
CA LYS A 173 0.03 3.02 20.50
C LYS A 173 1.02 4.18 20.56
N ALA A 174 1.82 4.37 19.53
CA ALA A 174 2.83 5.43 19.45
C ALA A 174 2.98 5.94 18.02
N LEU A 175 3.45 7.18 17.90
CA LEU A 175 3.95 7.71 16.64
C LEU A 175 5.47 7.72 16.68
N THR A 176 6.11 7.43 15.55
CA THR A 176 7.56 7.62 15.41
C THR A 176 7.92 9.10 15.56
N SER A 177 9.17 9.40 15.89
CA SER A 177 9.64 10.78 16.16
C SER A 177 9.50 11.72 14.97
N ASP A 178 9.53 11.18 13.75
CA ASP A 178 9.30 11.87 12.48
C ASP A 178 7.81 11.94 12.11
N HIS A 179 6.93 11.40 12.95
CA HIS A 179 5.48 11.28 12.74
C HIS A 179 5.08 10.52 11.47
N ARG A 180 6.00 9.78 10.85
CA ARG A 180 5.76 9.06 9.60
C ARG A 180 4.98 7.78 9.80
N TYR A 181 5.17 7.12 10.94
CA TYR A 181 4.56 5.82 11.21
C TYR A 181 3.74 5.84 12.50
N PHE A 182 2.60 5.17 12.42
CA PHE A 182 1.79 4.79 13.57
C PHE A 182 2.12 3.35 13.93
N VAL A 183 2.46 3.10 15.19
CA VAL A 183 2.89 1.79 15.68
C VAL A 183 1.96 1.33 16.80
N LYS A 184 1.43 0.11 16.66
CA LYS A 184 0.51 -0.53 17.60
C LYS A 184 1.19 -1.80 18.11
N SER A 185 1.54 -1.83 19.40
CA SER A 185 2.09 -3.04 20.02
C SER A 185 1.07 -4.17 19.99
N GLN A 186 1.47 -5.41 20.16
CA GLN A 186 0.52 -6.48 20.50
C GLN A 186 -0.23 -6.14 21.78
N ALA A 187 -1.47 -6.59 21.89
CA ALA A 187 -2.27 -6.45 23.09
C ALA A 187 -1.81 -7.44 24.17
N ILE A 188 -1.97 -7.05 25.43
CA ILE A 188 -1.75 -7.92 26.59
C ILE A 188 -3.06 -8.03 27.36
N MET A 189 -3.76 -9.15 27.27
CA MET A 189 -5.07 -9.33 27.92
C MET A 189 -4.96 -10.34 29.05
N ALA A 190 -5.36 -9.95 30.26
CA ALA A 190 -5.25 -10.79 31.46
C ALA A 190 -3.86 -11.42 31.68
N GLY A 191 -2.79 -10.75 31.23
CA GLY A 191 -1.40 -11.23 31.33
C GLY A 191 -0.93 -12.12 30.17
N PHE A 192 -1.78 -12.40 29.19
CA PHE A 192 -1.44 -13.14 27.97
C PHE A 192 -1.10 -12.19 26.83
N HIS A 193 -0.07 -12.53 26.07
CA HIS A 193 0.29 -11.85 24.84
C HIS A 193 -0.61 -12.34 23.72
N MET A 194 -1.31 -11.41 23.09
CA MET A 194 -2.20 -11.69 21.96
C MET A 194 -1.37 -11.69 20.66
N GLN A 195 -1.86 -12.38 19.63
CA GLN A 195 -1.29 -12.31 18.27
C GLN A 195 -2.11 -11.39 17.37
N ASP A 196 -2.75 -10.39 17.96
CA ASP A 196 -3.59 -9.41 17.26
C ASP A 196 -2.80 -8.62 16.20
N TRP A 197 -1.47 -8.48 16.37
CA TRP A 197 -0.59 -7.93 15.35
C TRP A 197 -0.59 -8.74 14.04
N ASP A 198 -0.68 -10.08 14.11
CA ASP A 198 -0.70 -10.95 12.92
C ASP A 198 -2.07 -10.87 12.24
N VAL A 199 -3.14 -10.81 13.05
CA VAL A 199 -4.51 -10.60 12.56
C VAL A 199 -4.65 -9.28 11.81
N GLU A 200 -4.05 -8.20 12.29
CA GLU A 200 -4.03 -6.91 11.59
C GLU A 200 -3.37 -7.00 10.21
N ILE A 201 -2.26 -7.75 10.10
CA ILE A 201 -1.56 -7.98 8.82
C ILE A 201 -2.46 -8.80 7.89
N ILE A 202 -2.99 -9.94 8.36
CA ILE A 202 -3.87 -10.82 7.59
C ILE A 202 -5.11 -10.08 7.09
N ALA A 203 -5.78 -9.33 7.96
CA ALA A 203 -6.98 -8.56 7.60
C ALA A 203 -6.68 -7.47 6.57
N SER A 204 -5.56 -6.75 6.73
CA SER A 204 -5.16 -5.71 5.78
C SER A 204 -4.77 -6.27 4.40
N ASP A 205 -4.19 -7.48 4.37
CA ASP A 205 -3.87 -8.19 3.12
C ASP A 205 -5.13 -8.71 2.42
N ILE A 206 -6.07 -9.33 3.17
CA ILE A 206 -7.38 -9.73 2.64
C ILE A 206 -8.11 -8.53 2.05
N ALA A 207 -8.15 -7.41 2.76
CA ALA A 207 -8.76 -6.18 2.25
C ALA A 207 -8.11 -5.69 0.96
N ASN A 208 -6.78 -5.72 0.90
CA ASN A 208 -6.06 -5.36 -0.31
C ASN A 208 -6.36 -6.31 -1.49
N GLN A 209 -6.47 -7.62 -1.26
CA GLN A 209 -6.88 -8.60 -2.29
C GLN A 209 -8.30 -8.35 -2.82
N LEU A 210 -9.20 -7.81 -1.97
CA LEU A 210 -10.57 -7.44 -2.33
C LEU A 210 -10.68 -6.04 -2.96
N GLY A 211 -9.58 -5.27 -2.99
CA GLY A 211 -9.61 -3.87 -3.39
C GLY A 211 -10.35 -2.96 -2.41
N ILE A 212 -10.46 -3.37 -1.14
CA ILE A 212 -11.07 -2.61 -0.05
C ILE A 212 -10.02 -1.63 0.51
N PRO A 213 -10.30 -0.31 0.56
CA PRO A 213 -9.39 0.67 1.16
C PRO A 213 -9.19 0.40 2.65
N CYS A 214 -8.03 -0.15 3.02
CA CYS A 214 -7.68 -0.52 4.38
C CYS A 214 -6.27 -0.02 4.73
N VAL A 215 -6.07 0.38 5.99
CA VAL A 215 -4.74 0.70 6.53
C VAL A 215 -3.86 -0.55 6.40
N GLN A 216 -2.76 -0.41 5.66
CA GLN A 216 -1.82 -1.50 5.43
C GLN A 216 -0.85 -1.60 6.61
N GLN A 217 -0.79 -2.80 7.21
CA GLN A 217 -0.04 -3.07 8.43
C GLN A 217 1.16 -3.97 8.12
N LYS A 218 2.29 -3.71 8.77
CA LYS A 218 3.52 -4.50 8.63
C LYS A 218 4.09 -4.85 9.99
N HIS A 219 4.70 -6.03 10.11
CA HIS A 219 5.29 -6.49 11.36
C HIS A 219 6.51 -5.65 11.77
N CYS A 220 6.62 -5.34 13.05
CA CYS A 220 7.77 -4.70 13.68
C CYS A 220 7.90 -5.11 15.14
N ILE A 221 8.98 -4.68 15.78
CA ILE A 221 9.20 -4.77 17.22
C ILE A 221 8.96 -3.42 17.87
N PHE A 222 8.09 -3.39 18.88
CA PHE A 222 7.86 -2.23 19.74
C PHE A 222 8.73 -2.34 21.00
N ALA A 223 9.72 -1.46 21.13
CA ALA A 223 10.62 -1.43 22.29
C ALA A 223 10.20 -0.31 23.25
N TYR A 224 9.83 -0.64 24.49
CA TYR A 224 9.42 0.34 25.50
C TYR A 224 9.76 -0.12 26.91
N GLY A 225 10.35 0.78 27.71
CA GLY A 225 10.67 0.51 29.11
C GLY A 225 11.62 -0.68 29.32
N GLY A 226 12.52 -0.93 28.36
CA GLY A 226 13.45 -2.07 28.38
C GLY A 226 12.82 -3.42 28.02
N ARG A 227 11.57 -3.43 27.54
CA ARG A 227 10.87 -4.62 27.02
C ARG A 227 10.65 -4.48 25.51
N LYS A 228 10.49 -5.61 24.84
CA LYS A 228 10.18 -5.72 23.42
C LYS A 228 8.87 -6.49 23.26
N PHE A 229 8.06 -6.06 22.31
CA PHE A 229 6.76 -6.65 21.98
C PHE A 229 6.66 -6.79 20.47
N ASP A 230 6.05 -7.86 19.98
CA ASP A 230 5.57 -7.89 18.60
C ASP A 230 4.56 -6.76 18.39
N ALA A 231 4.50 -6.25 17.16
CA ALA A 231 3.74 -5.05 16.84
C ALA A 231 3.46 -4.95 15.34
N VAL A 232 2.54 -4.06 15.00
CA VAL A 232 2.37 -3.59 13.63
C VAL A 232 2.69 -2.11 13.51
N TYR A 233 3.21 -1.71 12.36
CA TYR A 233 3.29 -0.32 11.96
C TYR A 233 2.59 -0.09 10.62
N SER A 234 2.03 1.10 10.47
CA SER A 234 1.46 1.61 9.24
C SER A 234 1.95 3.04 8.99
N GLN A 235 1.77 3.53 7.75
CA GLN A 235 1.92 4.96 7.51
C GLN A 235 0.96 5.71 8.43
N ASN A 236 1.44 6.78 9.06
CA ASN A 236 0.56 7.65 9.82
C ASN A 236 -0.51 8.21 8.89
N PHE A 237 -1.76 7.87 9.19
CA PHE A 237 -2.93 8.25 8.41
C PHE A 237 -3.76 9.33 9.13
N GLU A 238 -3.31 9.79 10.30
CA GLU A 238 -3.74 11.09 10.85
C GLU A 238 -3.02 12.19 10.03
N LEU A 239 -3.69 12.62 8.97
CA LEU A 239 -3.21 13.63 8.04
C LEU A 239 -3.29 15.04 8.67
N ASP A 240 -2.38 15.95 8.32
CA ASP A 240 -2.37 17.33 8.79
C ASP A 240 -3.74 18.01 8.62
N GLY A 241 -4.45 18.21 9.73
CA GLY A 241 -5.76 18.85 9.78
C GLY A 241 -6.96 17.91 9.79
N PHE A 242 -6.75 16.60 9.63
CA PHE A 242 -7.81 15.59 9.72
C PHE A 242 -7.93 15.04 11.15
N THR A 243 -9.15 14.95 11.66
CA THR A 243 -9.46 14.35 12.96
C THR A 243 -10.46 13.21 12.77
N PHE A 244 -10.14 12.03 13.30
CA PHE A 244 -11.08 10.93 13.29
C PHE A 244 -12.20 11.19 14.31
N LEU A 245 -13.44 11.13 13.85
CA LEU A 245 -14.64 11.20 14.67
C LEU A 245 -15.34 9.86 14.58
N SER A 246 -15.38 9.16 15.72
CA SER A 246 -16.04 7.86 15.81
C SER A 246 -17.53 7.97 15.52
N PHE A 247 -18.13 6.86 15.09
CA PHE A 247 -19.57 6.79 14.89
C PHE A 247 -20.34 7.10 16.17
N GLU A 248 -19.87 6.66 17.34
CA GLU A 248 -20.47 7.03 18.64
C GLU A 248 -20.45 8.56 18.83
N SER A 249 -19.31 9.20 18.62
CA SER A 249 -19.18 10.66 18.73
C SER A 249 -20.06 11.41 17.72
N LEU A 250 -20.18 10.90 16.49
CA LEU A 250 -21.05 11.49 15.47
C LEU A 250 -22.53 11.40 15.89
N LEU A 251 -22.99 10.25 16.37
CA LEU A 251 -24.36 10.08 16.84
C LEU A 251 -24.69 11.00 18.02
N GLU A 252 -23.76 11.21 18.94
CA GLU A 252 -23.93 12.16 20.05
C GLU A 252 -24.24 13.58 19.55
N THR A 253 -23.57 14.03 18.48
CA THR A 253 -23.86 15.36 17.89
C THR A 253 -25.26 15.47 17.32
N ALA A 254 -25.85 14.34 16.91
CA ALA A 254 -27.21 14.24 16.37
C ALA A 254 -28.26 13.87 17.43
N ASN A 255 -27.88 13.73 18.71
CA ASN A 255 -28.72 13.18 19.78
C ASN A 255 -29.32 11.80 19.43
N LEU A 256 -28.51 10.93 18.83
CA LEU A 256 -28.87 9.56 18.46
C LEU A 256 -28.04 8.54 19.27
N SER A 257 -28.51 7.29 19.31
CA SER A 257 -27.80 6.20 19.97
C SER A 257 -28.13 4.85 19.33
N THR A 258 -27.13 3.96 19.26
CA THR A 258 -27.31 2.54 18.90
C THR A 258 -27.77 1.68 20.09
N LYS A 259 -27.85 2.26 21.29
CA LYS A 259 -28.27 1.58 22.53
C LYS A 259 -29.78 1.67 22.78
N GLU A 260 -30.54 2.12 21.79
CA GLU A 260 -32.00 2.27 21.88
C GLU A 260 -32.72 1.03 21.33
N ASP A 261 -33.89 0.72 21.91
CA ASP A 261 -34.72 -0.45 21.56
C ASP A 261 -35.04 -0.57 20.07
N TYR A 262 -35.15 0.54 19.35
CA TYR A 262 -35.46 0.50 17.92
C TYR A 262 -34.29 -0.10 17.12
N PHE A 263 -33.03 0.22 17.48
CA PHE A 263 -31.85 -0.26 16.76
C PHE A 263 -31.67 -1.76 16.95
N TYR A 264 -31.94 -2.27 18.15
CA TYR A 264 -31.90 -3.70 18.45
C TYR A 264 -32.95 -4.53 17.70
N LYS A 265 -34.02 -3.90 17.21
CA LYS A 265 -35.09 -4.56 16.44
C LYS A 265 -34.82 -4.62 14.93
N LEU A 266 -33.85 -3.85 14.46
CA LEU A 266 -33.44 -3.87 13.05
C LEU A 266 -32.72 -5.20 12.75
N ASP A 267 -32.93 -5.73 11.55
CA ASP A 267 -32.10 -6.82 11.04
C ASP A 267 -30.68 -6.33 10.68
N ALA A 268 -29.78 -7.24 10.32
CA ALA A 268 -28.38 -6.91 10.05
C ALA A 268 -28.21 -5.91 8.89
N ILE A 269 -28.98 -6.08 7.81
CA ILE A 269 -28.94 -5.21 6.63
C ILE A 269 -29.54 -3.84 6.94
N GLU A 270 -30.65 -3.80 7.69
CA GLU A 270 -31.27 -2.58 8.17
C GLU A 270 -30.33 -1.80 9.09
N LYS A 271 -29.60 -2.46 10.00
CA LYS A 271 -28.57 -1.82 10.83
C LYS A 271 -27.46 -1.22 9.97
N LEU A 272 -26.97 -1.96 8.97
CA LEU A 272 -25.93 -1.49 8.05
C LEU A 272 -26.38 -0.22 7.33
N LYS A 273 -27.56 -0.26 6.69
CA LYS A 273 -28.14 0.88 5.97
C LYS A 273 -28.45 2.05 6.89
N TRP A 274 -28.89 1.78 8.12
CA TRP A 274 -29.12 2.81 9.12
C TRP A 274 -27.81 3.53 9.48
N CYS A 275 -26.73 2.78 9.75
CA CYS A 275 -25.41 3.34 10.02
C CYS A 275 -24.90 4.19 8.84
N ALA A 276 -24.99 3.66 7.62
CA ALA A 276 -24.63 4.39 6.40
C ALA A 276 -25.45 5.68 6.24
N SER A 277 -26.76 5.64 6.55
CA SER A 277 -27.63 6.81 6.50
C SER A 277 -27.23 7.88 7.51
N GLN A 278 -26.85 7.50 8.73
CA GLN A 278 -26.39 8.47 9.72
C GLN A 278 -25.04 9.08 9.34
N LEU A 279 -24.08 8.27 8.88
CA LEU A 279 -22.80 8.77 8.37
C LEU A 279 -23.01 9.78 7.23
N SER A 280 -23.86 9.44 6.26
CA SER A 280 -24.20 10.32 5.14
C SER A 280 -24.84 11.64 5.58
N LYS A 281 -25.83 11.59 6.48
CA LYS A 281 -26.55 12.78 6.94
C LYS A 281 -25.70 13.69 7.82
N ILE A 282 -24.93 13.12 8.75
CA ILE A 282 -24.12 13.89 9.70
C ILE A 282 -22.90 14.48 8.98
N GLY A 283 -22.26 13.69 8.12
CA GLY A 283 -21.07 14.10 7.39
C GLY A 283 -21.33 14.90 6.12
N ASP A 284 -22.59 15.02 5.68
CA ASP A 284 -22.96 15.58 4.37
C ASP A 284 -22.17 14.92 3.22
N ILE A 285 -22.02 13.59 3.29
CA ILE A 285 -21.33 12.78 2.27
C ILE A 285 -22.32 11.94 1.46
N PRO A 286 -22.00 11.57 0.20
CA PRO A 286 -22.86 10.72 -0.61
C PRO A 286 -23.22 9.41 0.11
N TYR A 287 -24.50 9.05 0.08
CA TYR A 287 -24.98 7.83 0.74
C TYR A 287 -24.30 6.58 0.18
N GLU A 288 -24.06 6.53 -1.12
CA GLU A 288 -23.39 5.42 -1.79
C GLU A 288 -21.96 5.21 -1.28
N SER A 289 -21.25 6.30 -0.94
CA SER A 289 -19.91 6.22 -0.36
C SER A 289 -19.93 5.69 1.07
N ALA A 290 -20.89 6.15 1.89
CA ALA A 290 -21.08 5.66 3.25
C ALA A 290 -21.56 4.20 3.28
N GLU A 291 -22.48 3.82 2.39
CA GLU A 291 -22.99 2.46 2.26
C GLU A 291 -21.87 1.52 1.82
N LYS A 292 -21.08 1.90 0.80
CA LYS A 292 -19.91 1.11 0.38
C LYS A 292 -18.92 0.90 1.51
N TYR A 293 -18.62 1.94 2.30
CA TYR A 293 -17.73 1.85 3.45
C TYR A 293 -18.27 0.87 4.51
N MET A 294 -19.58 0.92 4.81
CA MET A 294 -20.19 -0.02 5.76
C MET A 294 -20.22 -1.47 5.23
N ILE A 295 -20.42 -1.67 3.93
CA ILE A 295 -20.33 -3.00 3.30
C ILE A 295 -18.89 -3.52 3.40
N ASP A 296 -17.90 -2.68 3.11
CA ASP A 296 -16.48 -3.06 3.19
C ASP A 296 -16.08 -3.50 4.60
N LEU A 297 -16.51 -2.76 5.62
CA LEU A 297 -16.31 -3.16 7.02
C LEU A 297 -16.94 -4.53 7.31
N ALA A 298 -18.23 -4.69 6.99
CA ALA A 298 -18.95 -5.93 7.26
C ALA A 298 -18.33 -7.14 6.55
N VAL A 299 -17.90 -6.98 5.29
CA VAL A 299 -17.26 -8.05 4.51
C VAL A 299 -15.93 -8.46 5.14
N ILE A 300 -15.08 -7.51 5.52
CA ILE A 300 -13.82 -7.83 6.20
C ILE A 300 -14.11 -8.52 7.54
N ASP A 301 -15.02 -7.96 8.33
CA ASP A 301 -15.35 -8.50 9.64
C ASP A 301 -15.90 -9.92 9.55
N CYS A 302 -16.71 -10.25 8.54
CA CYS A 302 -17.13 -11.62 8.29
C CYS A 302 -15.98 -12.54 7.87
N LEU A 303 -15.04 -12.07 7.05
CA LEU A 303 -13.95 -12.90 6.52
C LEU A 303 -12.90 -13.22 7.59
N VAL A 304 -12.63 -12.29 8.49
CA VAL A 304 -11.69 -12.50 9.59
C VAL A 304 -12.39 -12.83 10.90
N GLY A 305 -13.73 -12.89 10.95
CA GLY A 305 -14.47 -13.14 12.18
C GLY A 305 -14.22 -12.07 13.26
N ASN A 306 -14.19 -10.79 12.88
CA ASN A 306 -13.97 -9.69 13.82
C ASN A 306 -15.21 -9.45 14.68
N VAL A 307 -15.08 -9.69 15.99
CA VAL A 307 -16.18 -9.47 16.95
C VAL A 307 -16.20 -8.06 17.54
N ASP A 308 -15.13 -7.29 17.35
CA ASP A 308 -14.91 -6.05 18.09
C ASP A 308 -15.05 -4.81 17.20
N ARG A 309 -15.87 -4.90 16.13
CA ARG A 309 -16.30 -3.74 15.35
C ARG A 309 -17.37 -2.93 16.12
N HIS A 310 -16.96 -2.31 17.23
CA HIS A 310 -17.81 -1.40 17.98
C HIS A 310 -17.89 -0.01 17.32
N THR A 311 -18.82 0.83 17.76
CA THR A 311 -19.08 2.19 17.23
C THR A 311 -17.93 3.19 17.39
N ARG A 312 -16.79 2.75 17.94
CA ARG A 312 -15.55 3.55 18.00
C ARG A 312 -14.51 3.14 16.96
N ASN A 313 -14.69 1.99 16.29
CA ASN A 313 -13.77 1.43 15.30
C ASN A 313 -14.24 1.70 13.85
N PHE A 314 -15.17 2.64 13.67
CA PHE A 314 -15.56 3.21 12.39
C PHE A 314 -16.18 4.60 12.62
N GLY A 315 -16.26 5.42 11.57
CA GLY A 315 -16.70 6.81 11.68
C GLY A 315 -16.33 7.62 10.45
N LEU A 316 -16.02 8.91 10.64
CA LEU A 316 -15.61 9.82 9.57
C LEU A 316 -14.34 10.56 9.96
N PHE A 317 -13.58 10.98 8.97
CA PHE A 317 -12.54 11.99 9.13
C PHE A 317 -13.13 13.38 8.90
N PHE A 318 -12.87 14.32 9.80
CA PHE A 318 -13.19 15.73 9.63
C PHE A 318 -11.93 16.52 9.30
N ASN A 319 -11.94 17.23 8.18
CA ASN A 319 -10.86 18.12 7.78
C ASN A 319 -11.11 19.52 8.33
N SER A 320 -10.33 19.93 9.34
CA SER A 320 -10.45 21.26 9.96
C SER A 320 -10.08 22.43 9.03
N LEU A 321 -9.34 22.18 7.95
CA LEU A 321 -8.94 23.20 6.98
C LEU A 321 -10.06 23.48 5.96
N THR A 322 -10.79 22.45 5.51
CA THR A 322 -11.89 22.60 4.53
C THR A 322 -13.27 22.62 5.16
N GLY A 323 -13.42 22.08 6.38
CA GLY A 323 -14.70 21.87 7.05
C GLY A 323 -15.49 20.67 6.53
N GLU A 324 -14.86 19.78 5.76
CA GLU A 324 -15.52 18.66 5.08
C GLU A 324 -15.26 17.32 5.79
N TYR A 325 -16.20 16.38 5.64
CA TYR A 325 -16.05 15.00 6.11
C TYR A 325 -15.70 14.04 4.98
N THR A 326 -14.91 13.02 5.28
CA THR A 326 -14.62 11.91 4.37
C THR A 326 -14.67 10.56 5.07
N VAL A 327 -14.95 9.49 4.32
CA VAL A 327 -14.83 8.12 4.85
C VAL A 327 -13.35 7.79 5.09
N PRO A 328 -12.99 7.18 6.23
CA PRO A 328 -11.63 6.73 6.47
C PRO A 328 -11.34 5.41 5.75
N LEU A 329 -10.07 5.00 5.75
CA LEU A 329 -9.71 3.61 5.46
C LEU A 329 -10.31 2.68 6.53
N VAL A 330 -10.49 1.40 6.22
CA VAL A 330 -10.75 0.37 7.23
C VAL A 330 -9.51 0.19 8.11
N PHE A 331 -9.70 0.05 9.43
CA PHE A 331 -8.63 -0.17 10.41
C PHE A 331 -9.16 -0.90 11.65
N ASP A 332 -8.30 -1.24 12.60
CA ASP A 332 -8.62 -1.94 13.86
C ASP A 332 -9.32 -3.28 13.63
N ASN A 333 -8.59 -4.23 13.05
CA ASN A 333 -9.08 -5.59 12.76
C ASN A 333 -8.51 -6.65 13.71
N GLY A 334 -7.64 -6.26 14.64
CA GLY A 334 -6.82 -7.18 15.45
C GLY A 334 -7.59 -8.15 16.35
N MET A 335 -8.88 -7.93 16.60
CA MET A 335 -9.74 -8.82 17.40
C MET A 335 -10.49 -9.88 16.57
N GLY A 336 -10.11 -10.04 15.30
CA GLY A 336 -10.50 -11.18 14.46
C GLY A 336 -9.74 -12.47 14.78
N LEU A 337 -10.00 -13.50 13.96
CA LEU A 337 -9.39 -14.82 13.97
C LEU A 337 -9.31 -15.44 15.38
N PHE A 338 -10.38 -15.20 16.16
CA PHE A 338 -10.58 -15.77 17.49
C PHE A 338 -9.53 -15.35 18.52
N GLU A 339 -8.77 -14.26 18.26
CA GLU A 339 -7.73 -13.84 19.21
C GLU A 339 -8.34 -13.55 20.59
N HIS A 340 -9.51 -12.93 20.63
CA HIS A 340 -10.25 -12.62 21.86
C HIS A 340 -10.87 -13.86 22.55
N ASP A 341 -10.87 -15.04 21.93
CA ASP A 341 -11.56 -16.23 22.44
C ASP A 341 -10.60 -17.19 23.19
N TYR A 342 -10.91 -17.44 24.46
CA TYR A 342 -10.20 -18.41 25.29
C TYR A 342 -10.31 -19.85 24.76
N TYR A 343 -11.38 -20.17 24.03
CA TYR A 343 -11.61 -21.49 23.46
C TYR A 343 -10.93 -21.70 22.10
N ARG A 344 -10.25 -20.70 21.53
CA ARG A 344 -9.63 -20.77 20.20
C ARG A 344 -8.81 -22.03 19.96
N ASP A 345 -8.02 -22.45 20.96
CA ASP A 345 -7.11 -23.61 20.86
C ASP A 345 -7.84 -24.96 20.94
N ASN A 346 -9.15 -24.96 21.24
CA ASN A 346 -9.97 -26.16 21.39
C ASN A 346 -10.88 -26.44 20.18
N TYR A 347 -10.98 -25.51 19.22
CA TYR A 347 -11.71 -25.75 17.99
C TYR A 347 -11.00 -26.78 17.12
N ARG A 348 -11.76 -27.69 16.48
CA ARG A 348 -11.18 -28.74 15.64
C ARG A 348 -10.84 -28.23 14.25
N ASN A 349 -11.58 -27.24 13.77
CA ASN A 349 -11.40 -26.63 12.46
C ASN A 349 -11.94 -25.19 12.43
N TYR A 350 -11.61 -24.47 11.37
CA TYR A 350 -11.98 -23.07 11.17
C TYR A 350 -13.51 -22.85 11.11
N GLU A 351 -14.25 -23.73 10.47
CA GLU A 351 -15.71 -23.62 10.35
C GLU A 351 -16.40 -23.73 11.71
N GLU A 352 -15.94 -24.65 12.56
CA GLU A 352 -16.39 -24.76 13.95
C GLU A 352 -16.10 -23.48 14.74
N ALA A 353 -14.92 -22.89 14.57
CA ALA A 353 -14.56 -21.64 15.24
C ALA A 353 -15.44 -20.47 14.77
N MET A 354 -15.63 -20.31 13.46
CA MET A 354 -16.45 -19.24 12.87
C MET A 354 -17.93 -19.28 13.30
N ASN A 355 -18.50 -20.47 13.47
CA ASN A 355 -19.89 -20.63 13.93
C ASN A 355 -20.11 -20.14 15.39
N ASN A 356 -19.04 -19.78 16.12
CA ASN A 356 -19.12 -19.20 17.46
C ASN A 356 -18.90 -17.67 17.47
N VAL A 357 -18.69 -17.07 16.29
CA VAL A 357 -18.47 -15.64 16.12
C VAL A 357 -19.81 -14.97 15.81
N TYR A 358 -20.03 -13.79 16.40
CA TYR A 358 -21.10 -12.89 16.00
C TYR A 358 -20.49 -11.55 15.62
N VAL A 359 -20.75 -11.10 14.40
CA VAL A 359 -20.15 -9.88 13.86
C VAL A 359 -20.84 -8.65 14.44
N ALA A 360 -20.09 -7.80 15.13
CA ALA A 360 -20.59 -6.51 15.61
C ALA A 360 -20.66 -5.48 14.45
N PRO A 361 -21.57 -4.49 14.50
CA PRO A 361 -22.68 -4.31 15.44
C PRO A 361 -23.96 -5.08 15.01
N TYR A 362 -23.84 -5.98 14.02
CA TYR A 362 -24.98 -6.65 13.39
C TYR A 362 -25.60 -7.71 14.31
N GLY A 363 -24.76 -8.42 15.08
CA GLY A 363 -25.15 -9.51 15.96
C GLY A 363 -25.55 -10.77 15.19
N GLU A 364 -24.92 -11.00 14.05
CA GLU A 364 -25.23 -12.09 13.12
C GLU A 364 -24.01 -12.99 12.90
N ASP A 365 -24.27 -14.26 12.55
CA ASP A 365 -23.23 -15.19 12.13
C ASP A 365 -22.51 -14.67 10.86
N PRO A 366 -21.17 -14.78 10.78
CA PRO A 366 -20.40 -14.32 9.62
C PRO A 366 -20.84 -14.89 8.27
N PHE A 367 -21.19 -16.18 8.21
CA PHE A 367 -21.59 -16.84 6.97
C PHE A 367 -22.99 -16.40 6.54
N ASP A 368 -23.94 -16.38 7.47
CA ASP A 368 -25.31 -15.91 7.19
C ASP A 368 -25.30 -14.44 6.76
N LEU A 369 -24.54 -13.59 7.47
CA LEU A 369 -24.40 -12.18 7.10
C LEU A 369 -23.79 -12.01 5.70
N LEU A 370 -22.77 -12.78 5.32
CA LEU A 370 -22.22 -12.74 3.95
C LEU A 370 -23.25 -13.13 2.89
N VAL A 371 -24.12 -14.10 3.18
CA VAL A 371 -25.22 -14.50 2.28
C VAL A 371 -26.22 -13.37 2.12
N GLU A 372 -26.61 -12.72 3.22
CA GLU A 372 -27.51 -11.57 3.21
C GLU A 372 -26.91 -10.36 2.47
N LEU A 373 -25.67 -10.01 2.75
CA LEU A 373 -24.93 -8.95 2.07
C LEU A 373 -24.84 -9.21 0.57
N ASN A 374 -24.54 -10.45 0.15
CA ASN A 374 -24.49 -10.81 -1.27
C ASN A 374 -25.86 -10.78 -1.94
N LYS A 375 -26.93 -11.15 -1.23
CA LYS A 375 -28.29 -11.07 -1.75
C LYS A 375 -28.71 -9.61 -1.97
N GLU A 376 -28.39 -8.72 -1.05
CA GLU A 376 -28.79 -7.31 -1.12
C GLU A 376 -27.89 -6.48 -2.05
N PHE A 377 -26.58 -6.60 -1.89
CA PHE A 377 -25.60 -5.70 -2.53
C PHE A 377 -24.84 -6.34 -3.69
N ARG A 378 -25.09 -7.62 -4.00
CA ARG A 378 -24.42 -8.35 -5.09
C ARG A 378 -22.90 -8.28 -5.00
N LEU A 379 -22.34 -8.69 -3.87
CA LEU A 379 -20.90 -8.57 -3.57
C LEU A 379 -19.98 -9.07 -4.70
N LYS A 380 -20.38 -10.11 -5.44
CA LYS A 380 -19.61 -10.61 -6.60
C LYS A 380 -19.40 -9.57 -7.71
N GLU A 381 -20.38 -8.72 -7.95
CA GLU A 381 -20.28 -7.62 -8.92
C GLU A 381 -19.42 -6.49 -8.34
N LEU A 382 -19.62 -6.20 -7.05
CA LEU A 382 -18.92 -5.14 -6.30
C LEU A 382 -17.41 -5.39 -6.18
N TYR A 383 -17.00 -6.64 -5.98
CA TYR A 383 -15.60 -7.07 -5.86
C TYR A 383 -15.13 -7.89 -7.07
N SER A 384 -15.66 -7.59 -8.25
CA SER A 384 -15.46 -8.37 -9.49
C SER A 384 -14.00 -8.51 -9.95
N PHE A 385 -13.06 -7.72 -9.41
CA PHE A 385 -11.61 -7.87 -9.63
C PHE A 385 -11.08 -9.27 -9.26
N LEU A 386 -11.77 -9.99 -8.36
CA LEU A 386 -11.43 -11.37 -7.98
C LEU A 386 -11.56 -12.39 -9.12
N TYR A 387 -12.43 -12.14 -10.12
CA TYR A 387 -12.69 -13.11 -11.20
C TYR A 387 -11.66 -13.05 -12.34
N THR A 388 -10.79 -12.04 -12.35
CA THR A 388 -9.63 -11.97 -13.27
C THR A 388 -8.38 -12.68 -12.74
N LEU A 389 -8.36 -13.03 -11.45
CA LEU A 389 -7.37 -13.94 -10.87
C LEU A 389 -7.77 -15.38 -11.23
N ASN A 390 -7.19 -15.88 -12.32
CA ASN A 390 -7.35 -17.27 -12.74
C ASN A 390 -7.14 -18.21 -11.54
N ALA A 391 -8.20 -18.89 -11.12
CA ALA A 391 -8.08 -20.08 -10.30
C ALA A 391 -7.03 -20.98 -10.97
N PRO A 392 -6.01 -21.48 -10.25
CA PRO A 392 -5.13 -22.48 -10.82
C PRO A 392 -6.01 -23.64 -11.29
N LYS A 393 -6.02 -23.87 -12.60
CA LYS A 393 -6.58 -25.11 -13.14
C LYS A 393 -5.67 -26.22 -12.61
N ASN A 394 -6.25 -27.04 -11.73
CA ASN A 394 -5.65 -28.27 -11.20
C ASN A 394 -4.93 -29.08 -12.27
#